data_AF-D2HM17-F1
#
_entry.id   AF-D2HM17-F1
#
_cell.length_a   1.000
_cell.length_b   1.000
_cell.length_c   1.000
_cell.angle_alpha   90.00
_cell.angle_beta   90.00
_cell.angle_gamma   90.00
#
_symmetry.space_group_name_H-M   'P 1'
#
loop_
_entity.id
_entity.type
_entity.pdbx_description
1 polymer ?
#
loop_
_entity_poly.entity_id
_entity_poly.type
_entity_poly.pdbx_seq_one_letter_code
_entity_poly.pdbx_strand_id
1 'polypeptide(L)' 'LCRLERGLSAGQYQGTLFADQPVMFITPTSNPPRTKLRELVLLCGGQITRIQRQAGIFIGPSQGKRKATIKYLSETWIL' A
#
# COMPACT_ATOMS: atom_id res chain seq x y z
N LEU A 1 -9.92 1.69 -29.63
CA LEU A 1 -9.77 0.74 -28.51
C LEU A 1 -9.73 -0.67 -29.09
N CYS A 2 -8.52 -1.18 -29.27
CA CYS A 2 -8.22 -2.36 -30.09
C CYS A 2 -8.55 -3.66 -29.35
N ARG A 3 -8.94 -4.68 -30.12
CA ARG A 3 -9.27 -6.06 -29.68
C ARG A 3 -8.20 -6.72 -28.79
N LEU A 4 -6.97 -6.20 -28.79
CA LEU A 4 -5.85 -6.67 -27.99
C LEU A 4 -6.03 -6.46 -26.47
N GLU A 5 -6.76 -5.41 -26.07
CA GLU A 5 -6.91 -5.05 -24.65
C GLU A 5 -7.88 -5.98 -23.90
N ARG A 6 -8.69 -6.76 -24.65
CA ARG A 6 -9.67 -7.70 -24.08
C ARG A 6 -9.07 -9.04 -23.66
N GLY A 7 -7.87 -9.39 -24.13
CA GLY A 7 -7.18 -10.64 -23.77
C GLY A 7 -6.49 -10.60 -22.40
N LEU A 8 -6.12 -9.41 -21.93
CA LEU A 8 -5.45 -9.22 -20.63
C LEU A 8 -6.44 -9.09 -19.46
N SER A 9 -7.72 -8.86 -19.75
CA SER A 9 -8.79 -8.67 -18.75
C SER A 9 -9.55 -9.97 -18.42
N ALA A 10 -9.02 -11.13 -18.83
CA ALA A 10 -9.58 -12.45 -18.49
C ALA A 10 -8.84 -13.14 -17.33
N GLY A 11 -7.71 -12.58 -16.88
CA GLY A 11 -7.07 -12.94 -15.62
C GLY A 11 -7.56 -12.01 -14.51
N GLN A 12 -7.61 -12.50 -13.26
CA GLN A 12 -7.84 -11.66 -12.09
C GLN A 12 -6.88 -10.46 -12.16
N TYR A 13 -7.42 -9.27 -12.43
CA TYR A 13 -6.61 -8.07 -12.56
C TYR A 13 -5.97 -7.77 -11.20
N GLN A 14 -4.66 -7.95 -11.11
CA GLN A 14 -3.86 -7.48 -10.00
C GLN A 14 -3.25 -6.14 -10.43
N GLY A 15 -3.63 -5.08 -9.72
CA GLY A 15 -3.03 -3.77 -9.95
C GLY A 15 -1.53 -3.82 -9.69
N THR A 16 -0.76 -3.02 -10.41
CA THR A 16 0.71 -2.91 -10.25
C THR A 16 1.12 -1.55 -9.70
N LEU A 17 0.17 -0.74 -9.23
CA LEU A 17 0.38 0.62 -8.77
C LEU A 17 1.44 0.74 -7.66
N PHE A 18 1.50 -0.25 -6.77
CA PHE A 18 2.45 -0.29 -5.65
C PHE A 18 3.54 -1.35 -5.81
N ALA A 19 3.70 -1.95 -7.00
CA ALA A 19 4.64 -3.05 -7.21
C ALA A 19 6.12 -2.63 -7.04
N ASP A 20 6.45 -1.38 -7.37
CA ASP A 20 7.79 -0.80 -7.20
C ASP A 20 8.00 -0.15 -5.82
N GLN A 21 6.95 -0.08 -5.00
CA GLN A 21 7.05 0.58 -3.70
C GLN A 21 7.67 -0.35 -2.66
N PRO A 22 8.49 0.19 -1.73
CA PRO A 22 9.02 -0.60 -0.63
C PRO A 22 7.89 -1.09 0.29
N VAL A 23 8.17 -2.13 1.07
CA VAL A 23 7.20 -2.70 1.99
C VAL A 23 6.63 -1.63 2.94
N MET A 24 5.31 -1.60 3.03
CA MET A 24 4.56 -0.59 3.76
C MET A 24 4.13 -1.11 5.13
N PHE A 25 4.06 -0.21 6.11
CA PHE A 25 3.46 -0.48 7.40
C PHE A 25 2.27 0.46 7.62
N ILE A 26 1.09 -0.11 7.86
CA ILE A 26 -0.12 0.65 8.16
C ILE A 26 -0.33 0.63 9.67
N THR A 27 -0.48 1.81 10.25
CA THR A 27 -0.75 1.97 11.69
C THR A 27 -2.11 1.34 12.08
N PRO A 28 -2.24 0.73 13.26
CA PRO A 28 -3.48 0.09 13.67
C PRO A 28 -4.62 1.09 13.95
N THR A 29 -4.28 2.35 14.23
CA THR A 29 -5.21 3.45 14.50
C THR A 29 -5.60 4.24 13.25
N SER A 30 -5.31 3.72 12.05
CA SER A 30 -5.59 4.41 10.79
C SER A 30 -7.11 4.52 10.53
N ASN A 31 -7.51 5.60 9.87
CA ASN A 31 -8.86 5.80 9.35
C ASN A 31 -8.78 6.13 7.86
N PRO A 32 -9.29 5.28 6.93
CA PRO A 32 -10.11 4.07 7.11
C PRO A 32 -9.39 2.88 7.80
N PRO A 33 -10.15 1.86 8.25
CA PRO A 33 -9.59 0.75 9.04
C PRO A 33 -8.45 0.06 8.30
N ARG A 34 -7.35 -0.22 9.02
CA ARG A 34 -6.13 -0.86 8.51
C ARG A 34 -6.39 -2.08 7.63
N THR A 35 -7.40 -2.88 7.94
CA THR A 35 -7.76 -4.07 7.14
C THR A 35 -8.13 -3.71 5.71
N LYS A 36 -8.90 -2.63 5.51
CA LYS A 36 -9.33 -2.15 4.19
C LYS A 36 -8.16 -1.56 3.41
N LEU A 37 -7.34 -0.73 4.04
CA LEU A 37 -6.12 -0.22 3.41
C LEU A 37 -5.17 -1.35 3.02
N ARG A 38 -5.07 -2.39 3.86
CA ARG A 38 -4.24 -3.56 3.54
C ARG A 38 -4.74 -4.31 2.31
N GLU A 39 -6.04 -4.52 2.22
CA GLU A 39 -6.68 -5.15 1.07
C GLU A 39 -6.41 -4.35 -0.21
N LEU A 40 -6.58 -3.02 -0.18
CA LEU A 40 -6.30 -2.14 -1.32
C LEU A 40 -4.85 -2.22 -1.79
N VAL A 41 -3.90 -2.13 -0.86
CA VAL A 41 -2.47 -2.19 -1.22
C VAL A 41 -2.14 -3.56 -1.84
N LEU A 42 -2.67 -4.66 -1.32
CA LEU A 42 -2.46 -6.00 -1.88
C LEU A 42 -3.09 -6.14 -3.28
N LEU A 43 -4.31 -5.64 -3.47
CA LEU A 43 -4.99 -5.63 -4.77
C LEU A 43 -4.23 -4.79 -5.80
N CYS A 44 -3.56 -3.73 -5.36
CA CYS A 44 -2.69 -2.88 -6.17
C CYS A 44 -1.23 -3.35 -6.23
N GLY A 45 -0.93 -4.58 -5.81
CA GLY A 45 0.37 -5.23 -6.01
C GLY A 45 1.46 -4.78 -5.04
N GLY A 46 1.10 -4.05 -3.97
CA GLY A 46 2.01 -3.61 -2.94
C GLY A 46 2.24 -4.64 -1.83
N GLN A 47 3.29 -4.42 -1.05
CA GLN A 47 3.68 -5.30 0.04
C GLN A 47 3.42 -4.64 1.39
N ILE A 48 2.91 -5.41 2.36
CA ILE A 48 2.64 -4.92 3.71
C ILE A 48 3.32 -5.80 4.76
N THR A 49 3.99 -5.16 5.71
CA THR A 49 4.59 -5.82 6.88
C THR A 49 3.85 -5.44 8.16
N ARG A 50 3.90 -6.35 9.15
CA ARG A 50 3.51 -6.08 10.54
C ARG A 50 4.68 -5.50 11.34
N ILE A 51 5.90 -5.57 10.80
CA ILE A 51 7.13 -5.20 11.50
C ILE A 51 7.56 -3.81 11.03
N GLN A 52 7.39 -2.82 11.90
CA GLN A 52 7.77 -1.43 11.67
C GLN A 52 9.22 -1.25 11.18
N ARG A 53 10.16 -2.08 11.65
CA ARG A 53 11.58 -1.99 11.27
C ARG A 53 11.88 -2.41 9.82
N GLN A 54 10.99 -3.21 9.22
CA GLN A 54 11.15 -3.66 7.83
C GLN A 54 10.52 -2.69 6.85
N ALA A 55 9.62 -1.80 7.31
CA ALA A 55 8.91 -0.88 6.43
C ALA A 55 9.75 0.30 5.99
N GLY A 56 9.74 0.56 4.68
CA GLY A 56 10.31 1.76 4.07
C GLY A 56 9.30 2.93 4.06
N ILE A 57 8.01 2.60 4.10
CA ILE A 57 6.91 3.57 4.13
C ILE A 57 5.98 3.26 5.29
N PHE A 58 5.62 4.29 6.05
CA PHE A 58 4.63 4.24 7.13
C PHE A 58 3.40 5.01 6.71
N ILE A 59 2.24 4.36 6.83
CA ILE A 59 0.94 4.93 6.49
C ILE A 59 0.11 5.12 7.76
N GLY A 60 -0.34 6.35 7.96
CA GLY A 60 -1.26 6.74 9.00
C GLY A 60 -0.66 7.62 10.10
N PRO A 61 -1.44 7.96 11.14
CA PRO A 61 -1.04 8.90 12.18
C PRO A 61 0.23 8.43 12.89
N SER A 62 1.31 9.21 12.75
CA SER A 62 2.60 8.92 13.39
C SER A 62 2.64 9.52 14.80
N GLN A 63 2.45 8.69 15.82
CA GLN A 63 2.49 9.10 17.24
C GLN A 63 3.87 8.89 17.90
N GLY A 64 4.93 8.70 17.12
CA GLY A 64 6.25 8.32 17.65
C GLY A 64 7.44 8.98 16.95
N LYS A 65 8.64 8.64 17.43
CA LYS A 65 9.91 9.13 16.90
C LYS A 65 10.06 8.73 15.43
N ARG A 66 10.05 9.73 14.55
CA ARG A 66 10.25 9.54 13.12
C ARG A 66 11.71 9.18 12.83
N LYS A 67 11.92 8.16 12.01
CA LYS A 67 13.24 7.82 11.48
C LYS A 67 13.44 8.56 10.17
N ALA A 68 14.56 9.27 10.02
CA ALA A 68 14.85 10.04 8.80
C ALA A 68 14.86 9.18 7.51
N THR A 69 15.19 7.89 7.64
CA THR A 69 15.24 6.94 6.52
C THR A 69 13.87 6.44 6.07
N ILE A 70 12.81 6.74 6.81
CA ILE A 70 11.47 6.19 6.59
C ILE A 70 10.54 7.30 6.09
N LYS A 71 9.79 7.03 5.03
CA LYS A 71 8.75 7.94 4.54
C LYS A 71 7.48 7.76 5.38
N TYR A 72 6.97 8.86 5.92
CA TYR A 72 5.71 8.88 6.66
C TYR A 72 4.66 9.57 5.80
N LEU A 73 3.58 8.85 5.46
CA LEU A 73 2.49 9.32 4.62
C LEU A 73 1.16 9.10 5.33
N SER A 74 0.18 9.91 4.97
CA SER A 74 -1.20 9.75 5.46
C SER A 74 -1.95 8.68 4.66
N GLU A 75 -3.07 8.21 5.18
CA GLU A 75 -3.96 7.24 4.52
C GLU A 75 -4.45 7.73 3.16
N THR A 76 -4.61 9.05 3.01
CA THR A 76 -5.01 9.73 1.77
C THR A 76 -3.98 9.63 0.65
N TRP A 77 -2.79 9.08 0.88
CA TRP A 77 -1.85 8.79 -0.19
C TRP A 77 -2.19 7.50 -0.94
N ILE A 78 -2.94 6.59 -0.28
CA ILE A 78 -3.42 5.35 -0.90
C ILE A 78 -4.73 5.58 -1.68
N LEU A 79 -5.57 6.50 -1.20
CA LEU A 79 -6.87 6.86 -1.77
C LEU A 79 -6.73 7.94 -2.85
#